data_AF-A0A2E9BV83-F1
#
_entry.id   AF-A0A2E9BV83-F1
#
_cell.length_a   1.000
_cell.length_b   1.000
_cell.length_c   1.000
_cell.angle_alpha   90.00
_cell.angle_beta   90.00
_cell.angle_gamma   90.00
#
_symmetry.space_group_name_H-M   'P 1'
#
loop_
_entity.id
_entity.type
_entity.pdbx_description
1 polymer ?
#
loop_
_entity_poly.entity_id
_entity_poly.type
_entity_poly.pdbx_seq_one_letter_code
_entity_poly.pdbx_strand_id
1 'polypeptide(L)'
;MSHRILSGIGSASIAAALLAGCGGGGGGIPIGFPPPVIGGVTLSGKATYDSVPNNSGPLVYSATVAKPVRGAFVEVLDALSNQVAVTATDANGNYSVSVPANSTVSVRVRAQLQTAAWDVSVRDNTGANTPLYSMQSAAFATGSAALTRDLRADSGWGGSSYTGPRVSAPFAVLDTVYTSMLKVLSVAPATNFPPLKVFWSPNNVPSGGSLALGQIGSTFFTNRSTGREIYVLGKENVDTDEFDAPVIAHEWGHYYQSSFSRDDSVGGSHDLSDRLDRRVAFSEGWGNGWSGIALGRSNYVDSRGEGQVAPDVSVSVNLAAGPSSNPGWYRERSIHSVFWNLNQQVGFKPIHDAMTSAQFRGGAAVTSIHPFTAAFNAAAPGSASALAGLLSAQNISAGANDPFGEAEGNGGGTPSVPNALPLYGSAVVGSLANACVSTVAGRGNKLGNYAYLRFVAPTTREYQISVASSAPTVNPDFAVFRAGQIPRSGNKVSLPAGEYVLAVTDLNSSGANCISVAIQ
;
A
#
# COMPACT_ATOMS: atom_id res chain seq x y z
N MET A 1 39.35 -20.45 37.04
CA MET A 1 40.56 -20.39 37.87
C MET A 1 41.50 -19.38 37.23
N SER A 2 41.52 -18.14 37.74
CA SER A 2 42.64 -17.52 38.50
C SER A 2 43.56 -16.75 37.54
N HIS A 3 43.40 -15.42 37.42
CA HIS A 3 44.20 -14.36 38.08
C HIS A 3 45.63 -14.24 37.53
N ARG A 4 46.31 -13.09 37.42
CA ARG A 4 46.14 -11.62 37.57
C ARG A 4 47.59 -11.11 37.45
N ILE A 5 47.89 -10.00 36.75
CA ILE A 5 48.94 -8.99 37.09
C ILE A 5 48.53 -7.68 36.36
N LEU A 6 47.99 -6.62 37.02
CA LEU A 6 48.64 -5.39 37.56
C LEU A 6 49.69 -4.75 36.61
N SER A 7 49.86 -3.44 36.43
CA SER A 7 49.41 -2.20 37.07
C SER A 7 49.94 -1.01 36.23
N GLY A 8 49.27 0.15 36.25
CA GLY A 8 49.85 1.40 35.74
C GLY A 8 48.88 2.58 35.84
N ILE A 9 49.07 3.39 36.88
CA ILE A 9 48.26 4.54 37.30
C ILE A 9 48.66 5.79 36.50
N GLY A 10 47.67 6.65 36.20
CA GLY A 10 47.89 8.01 35.74
C GLY A 10 46.60 8.85 35.89
N SER A 11 46.42 9.45 37.07
CA SER A 11 45.34 10.40 37.37
C SER A 11 45.63 11.79 36.79
N ALA A 12 44.62 12.44 36.22
CA ALA A 12 44.50 13.89 36.23
C ALA A 12 43.02 14.29 36.26
N SER A 13 42.72 15.24 37.13
CA SER A 13 41.40 15.56 37.68
C SER A 13 40.77 16.81 37.03
N ILE A 14 39.43 16.76 36.90
CA ILE A 14 38.42 17.81 37.17
C ILE A 14 38.47 19.13 36.37
N ALA A 15 37.38 19.38 35.62
CA ALA A 15 36.56 20.58 35.80
C ALA A 15 35.13 20.30 35.30
N ALA A 16 34.18 20.29 36.23
CA ALA A 16 32.75 20.30 35.97
C ALA A 16 32.26 21.75 35.89
N ALA A 17 31.37 22.05 34.95
CA ALA A 17 30.44 23.16 35.04
C ALA A 17 29.07 22.70 34.52
N LEU A 18 28.12 22.62 35.46
CA LEU A 18 26.68 22.50 35.21
C LEU A 18 26.12 23.87 34.84
N LEU A 19 25.22 23.93 33.86
CA LEU A 19 23.99 24.74 33.96
C LEU A 19 22.96 24.28 32.91
N ALA A 20 21.74 24.13 33.40
CA ALA A 20 20.55 23.64 32.73
C ALA A 20 19.91 24.68 31.78
N GLY A 21 19.14 24.20 30.80
CA GLY A 21 18.25 25.03 29.97
C GLY A 21 17.33 24.19 29.09
N CYS A 22 16.03 24.32 29.32
CA CYS A 22 14.89 23.57 28.78
C CYS A 22 14.82 23.34 27.25
N GLY A 23 14.32 22.14 26.89
CA GLY A 23 13.06 21.98 26.14
C GLY A 23 13.07 22.24 24.63
N GLY A 24 12.93 21.17 23.84
CA GLY A 24 12.56 21.25 22.43
C GLY A 24 13.08 20.09 21.59
N GLY A 25 12.61 18.87 21.87
CA GLY A 25 12.94 17.68 21.09
C GLY A 25 12.33 17.73 19.69
N GLY A 26 13.09 18.25 18.72
CA GLY A 26 12.84 18.07 17.30
C GLY A 26 13.77 17.00 16.75
N GLY A 27 13.27 15.78 16.60
CA GLY A 27 14.01 14.68 15.97
C GLY A 27 14.15 14.92 14.47
N GLY A 28 15.16 15.70 14.08
CA GLY A 28 15.61 15.79 12.69
C GLY A 28 16.43 14.57 12.32
N ILE A 29 15.98 13.81 11.32
CA ILE A 29 16.74 12.69 10.73
C ILE A 29 17.86 13.29 9.85
N PRO A 30 19.13 12.85 9.98
CA PRO A 30 20.23 13.46 9.25
C PRO A 30 20.20 13.07 7.78
N ILE A 31 19.98 14.06 6.91
CA ILE A 31 20.28 14.00 5.47
C ILE A 31 21.77 14.29 5.25
N GLY A 32 22.41 13.64 4.27
CA GLY A 32 23.82 13.88 3.93
C GLY A 32 24.00 15.29 3.37
N PHE A 33 24.54 16.21 4.16
CA PHE A 33 24.69 17.62 3.77
C PHE A 33 26.02 17.88 3.02
N PRO A 34 26.02 18.78 2.01
CA PRO A 34 27.25 19.40 1.50
C PRO A 34 27.90 20.33 2.55
N PRO A 35 29.18 20.72 2.37
CA PRO A 35 29.92 21.53 3.34
C PRO A 35 29.24 22.87 3.66
N PRO A 36 29.51 23.46 4.84
CA PRO A 36 28.89 24.71 5.28
C PRO A 36 29.18 25.86 4.31
N VAL A 37 28.15 26.65 4.00
CA VAL A 37 28.26 27.87 3.19
C VAL A 37 29.02 28.93 4.00
N ILE A 38 30.25 29.25 3.61
CA ILE A 38 31.04 30.33 4.22
C ILE A 38 30.38 31.67 3.86
N GLY A 39 30.03 32.47 4.87
CA GLY A 39 29.32 33.75 4.67
C GLY A 39 27.83 33.59 4.39
N GLY A 40 27.18 32.53 4.87
CA GLY A 40 25.76 32.29 4.67
C GLY A 40 24.82 33.08 5.61
N VAL A 41 23.60 33.32 5.15
CA VAL A 41 22.48 33.81 5.96
C VAL A 41 21.46 32.69 6.18
N THR A 42 20.75 32.72 7.32
CA THR A 42 19.69 31.74 7.59
C THR A 42 18.43 32.10 6.81
N LEU A 43 18.02 31.22 5.90
CA LEU A 43 16.72 31.23 5.26
C LEU A 43 15.81 30.24 5.97
N SER A 44 14.61 30.68 6.32
CA SER A 44 13.56 29.83 6.90
C SER A 44 12.23 30.07 6.20
N GLY A 45 11.24 29.24 6.48
CA GLY A 45 9.88 29.44 6.00
C GLY A 45 8.99 28.26 6.30
N LYS A 46 7.73 28.38 5.89
CA LYS A 46 6.73 27.34 5.99
C LYS A 46 6.17 27.00 4.61
N ALA A 47 6.17 25.71 4.29
CA ALA A 47 5.51 25.16 3.11
C ALA A 47 4.14 24.60 3.49
N THR A 48 3.10 25.05 2.79
CA THR A 48 1.72 24.61 2.99
C THR A 48 1.05 24.25 1.66
N TYR A 49 -0.01 23.46 1.72
CA TYR A 49 -0.84 23.14 0.58
C TYR A 49 -2.33 23.26 0.94
N ASP A 50 -3.15 23.66 -0.03
CA ASP A 50 -4.60 23.61 0.10
C ASP A 50 -5.08 22.16 0.14
N SER A 51 -5.67 21.75 1.27
CA SER A 51 -6.33 20.46 1.45
C SER A 51 -7.84 20.65 1.36
N VAL A 52 -8.45 19.97 0.39
CA VAL A 52 -9.91 19.91 0.24
C VAL A 52 -10.43 18.65 0.94
N PRO A 53 -11.32 18.73 1.95
CA PRO A 53 -11.83 17.55 2.64
C PRO A 53 -12.95 16.87 1.85
N ASN A 54 -13.12 15.56 2.08
CA ASN A 54 -14.10 14.70 1.41
C ASN A 54 -14.84 13.81 2.44
N ASN A 55 -15.57 14.41 3.37
CA ASN A 55 -16.06 13.67 4.54
C ASN A 55 -17.09 12.57 4.22
N SER A 56 -17.77 12.64 3.08
CA SER A 56 -18.88 11.75 2.72
C SER A 56 -18.87 11.30 1.25
N GLY A 57 -17.71 11.33 0.58
CA GLY A 57 -17.55 11.05 -0.85
C GLY A 57 -17.22 12.35 -1.61
N PRO A 58 -18.19 13.26 -1.80
CA PRO A 58 -17.96 14.56 -2.44
C PRO A 58 -16.86 15.41 -1.78
N LEU A 59 -16.14 16.18 -2.60
CA LEU A 59 -15.23 17.23 -2.13
C LEU A 59 -16.02 18.41 -1.54
N VAL A 60 -15.47 19.05 -0.51
CA VAL A 60 -16.05 20.22 0.15
C VAL A 60 -15.11 21.42 0.01
N TYR A 61 -15.12 22.06 -1.16
CA TYR A 61 -14.22 23.20 -1.48
C TYR A 61 -14.35 24.39 -0.52
N SER A 62 -15.54 24.66 0.01
CA SER A 62 -15.74 25.73 1.00
C SER A 62 -15.05 25.46 2.34
N ALA A 63 -14.67 24.21 2.61
CA ALA A 63 -13.93 23.78 3.79
C ALA A 63 -12.43 23.56 3.51
N THR A 64 -11.91 24.13 2.43
CA THR A 64 -10.48 24.08 2.11
C THR A 64 -9.66 24.71 3.22
N VAL A 65 -8.63 23.98 3.68
CA VAL A 65 -7.71 24.45 4.72
C VAL A 65 -6.27 24.30 4.27
N ALA A 66 -5.42 25.24 4.66
CA ALA A 66 -3.97 25.11 4.46
C ALA A 66 -3.41 24.08 5.46
N LYS A 67 -2.83 22.99 4.94
CA LYS A 67 -2.11 21.98 5.72
C LYS A 67 -0.60 22.07 5.48
N PRO A 68 0.24 21.66 6.45
CA PRO A 68 1.68 21.64 6.26
C PRO A 68 2.09 20.64 5.18
N VAL A 69 3.04 21.01 4.32
CA VAL A 69 3.74 20.03 3.46
C VAL A 69 4.79 19.34 4.34
N ARG A 70 4.57 18.08 4.72
CA ARG A 70 5.39 17.37 5.72
C ARG A 70 6.50 16.53 5.08
N GLY A 71 7.73 16.62 5.59
CA GLY A 71 8.84 15.76 5.20
C GLY A 71 9.37 15.96 3.77
N ALA A 72 8.92 17.00 3.07
CA ALA A 72 9.22 17.22 1.67
C ALA A 72 10.61 17.79 1.47
N PHE A 73 11.28 17.38 0.39
CA PHE A 73 12.58 17.89 0.00
C PHE A 73 12.50 19.36 -0.44
N VAL A 74 13.36 20.20 0.14
CA VAL A 74 13.48 21.62 -0.18
C VAL A 74 14.87 21.88 -0.75
N GLU A 75 14.92 22.56 -1.89
CA GLU A 75 16.16 23.07 -2.46
C GLU A 75 16.11 24.58 -2.64
N VAL A 76 17.27 25.21 -2.46
CA VAL A 76 17.50 26.61 -2.79
C VAL A 76 18.35 26.66 -4.04
N LEU A 77 17.92 27.48 -4.98
CA LEU A 77 18.50 27.56 -6.31
C LEU A 77 19.03 28.96 -6.58
N ASP A 78 20.20 29.06 -7.20
CA ASP A 78 20.73 30.34 -7.67
C ASP A 78 19.99 30.84 -8.94
N ALA A 79 20.41 31.99 -9.45
CA ALA A 79 19.86 32.57 -10.67
C ALA A 79 20.06 31.72 -11.94
N LEU A 80 20.98 30.75 -11.92
CA LEU A 80 21.26 29.80 -13.00
C LEU A 80 20.53 28.46 -12.80
N SER A 81 19.67 28.36 -11.78
CA SER A 81 18.98 27.13 -11.37
C SER A 81 19.91 26.02 -10.84
N ASN A 82 21.13 26.36 -10.40
CA ASN A 82 21.97 25.42 -9.68
C ASN A 82 21.52 25.32 -8.23
N GLN A 83 21.53 24.10 -7.69
CA GLN A 83 21.26 23.85 -6.27
C GLN A 83 22.42 24.37 -5.40
N VAL A 84 22.12 25.32 -4.53
CA VAL A 84 23.11 25.92 -3.61
C VAL A 84 22.92 25.48 -2.16
N ALA A 85 21.73 25.00 -1.80
CA ALA A 85 21.46 24.43 -0.49
C ALA A 85 20.25 23.48 -0.54
N VAL A 86 20.17 22.56 0.42
CA VAL A 86 19.05 21.62 0.57
C VAL A 86 18.68 21.44 2.03
N THR A 87 17.42 21.15 2.27
CA THR A 87 16.86 20.76 3.57
C THR A 87 15.58 19.97 3.34
N ALA A 88 14.81 19.69 4.39
CA ALA A 88 13.47 19.13 4.28
C ALA A 88 12.51 19.89 5.20
N THR A 89 11.22 19.81 4.90
CA THR A 89 10.20 20.35 5.80
C THR A 89 9.99 19.43 7.00
N ASP A 90 9.77 20.01 8.18
CA ASP A 90 9.39 19.27 9.39
C ASP A 90 7.91 18.84 9.36
N ALA A 91 7.43 18.24 10.45
CA ALA A 91 6.03 17.81 10.59
C ALA A 91 5.01 18.96 10.60
N ASN A 92 5.47 20.20 10.82
CA ASN A 92 4.67 21.43 10.78
C ASN A 92 4.86 22.18 9.45
N GLY A 93 5.60 21.63 8.50
CA GLY A 93 5.89 22.25 7.21
C GLY A 93 6.99 23.32 7.25
N ASN A 94 7.65 23.51 8.39
CA ASN A 94 8.72 24.50 8.50
C ASN A 94 10.02 23.95 7.90
N TYR A 95 10.82 24.82 7.31
CA TYR A 95 12.17 24.51 6.86
C TYR A 95 13.14 25.61 7.29
N SER A 96 14.41 25.25 7.44
CA SER A 96 15.51 26.19 7.71
C SER A 96 16.79 25.68 7.08
N VAL A 97 17.56 26.57 6.46
CA VAL A 97 18.79 26.27 5.74
C VAL A 97 19.70 27.49 5.64
N SER A 98 21.01 27.30 5.64
CA SER A 98 21.98 28.36 5.37
C SER A 98 22.19 28.53 3.87
N VAL A 99 22.12 29.77 3.38
CA VAL A 99 22.24 30.12 1.95
C VAL A 99 23.25 31.24 1.74
N PRO A 100 23.87 31.39 0.55
CA PRO A 100 24.81 32.48 0.29
C PRO A 100 24.21 33.87 0.56
N ALA A 101 24.92 34.72 1.31
CA ALA A 101 24.53 36.10 1.53
C ALA A 101 24.58 36.92 0.23
N ASN A 102 23.82 38.03 0.19
CA ASN A 102 23.81 39.02 -0.91
C ASN A 102 23.68 38.40 -2.30
N SER A 103 22.90 37.32 -2.40
CA SER A 103 22.71 36.54 -3.63
C SER A 103 21.24 36.55 -4.03
N THR A 104 20.96 36.33 -5.31
CA THR A 104 19.59 36.11 -5.81
C THR A 104 19.32 34.63 -5.87
N VAL A 105 18.28 34.19 -5.16
CA VAL A 105 17.90 32.77 -5.08
C VAL A 105 16.40 32.57 -5.23
N SER A 106 15.97 31.32 -5.44
CA SER A 106 14.58 30.88 -5.30
C SER A 106 14.51 29.64 -4.42
N VAL A 107 13.37 29.40 -3.77
CA VAL A 107 13.11 28.18 -3.01
C VAL A 107 12.20 27.28 -3.83
N ARG A 108 12.57 26.00 -3.98
CA ARG A 108 11.73 24.98 -4.59
C ARG A 108 11.46 23.87 -3.58
N VAL A 109 10.18 23.55 -3.40
CA VAL A 109 9.72 22.41 -2.60
C VAL A 109 9.28 21.33 -3.58
N ARG A 110 9.92 20.16 -3.53
CA ARG A 110 9.59 19.03 -4.39
C ARG A 110 8.54 18.15 -3.72
N ALA A 111 7.64 17.56 -4.51
CA ALA A 111 6.73 16.53 -4.03
C ALA A 111 7.49 15.20 -3.85
N GLN A 112 8.45 15.18 -2.93
CA GLN A 112 9.38 14.08 -2.71
C GLN A 112 9.71 13.94 -1.22
N LEU A 113 9.60 12.73 -0.69
CA LEU A 113 10.18 12.35 0.61
C LEU A 113 11.50 11.65 0.33
N GLN A 114 12.62 12.18 0.84
CA GLN A 114 13.93 11.59 0.58
C GLN A 114 14.78 11.56 1.85
N THR A 115 15.13 10.35 2.28
CA THR A 115 16.10 10.08 3.35
C THR A 115 16.90 8.82 2.98
N ALA A 116 17.82 8.38 3.85
CA ALA A 116 18.45 7.08 3.68
C ALA A 116 17.48 5.89 3.85
N ALA A 117 16.33 6.10 4.50
CA ALA A 117 15.35 5.07 4.84
C ALA A 117 14.13 5.05 3.89
N TRP A 118 14.02 6.01 2.96
CA TRP A 118 12.96 6.04 1.96
C TRP A 118 13.23 7.03 0.83
N ASP A 119 12.71 6.70 -0.35
CA ASP A 119 12.63 7.58 -1.52
C ASP A 119 11.24 7.46 -2.15
N VAL A 120 10.43 8.49 -1.96
CA VAL A 120 9.06 8.58 -2.49
C VAL A 120 8.97 9.84 -3.34
N SER A 121 8.40 9.75 -4.54
CA SER A 121 8.24 10.90 -5.43
C SER A 121 6.87 10.93 -6.12
N VAL A 122 6.26 12.10 -6.24
CA VAL A 122 5.03 12.32 -7.03
C VAL A 122 5.39 12.96 -8.37
N ARG A 123 5.01 12.31 -9.46
CA ARG A 123 5.46 12.62 -10.82
C ARG A 123 4.28 12.70 -11.79
N ASP A 124 4.45 13.43 -12.88
CA ASP A 124 3.49 13.47 -13.98
C ASP A 124 3.79 12.33 -14.95
N ASN A 125 2.97 11.29 -15.01
CA ASN A 125 3.16 10.21 -16.00
C ASN A 125 2.90 10.63 -17.45
N THR A 126 2.24 11.77 -17.67
CA THR A 126 1.91 12.28 -19.01
C THR A 126 2.93 13.29 -19.54
N GLY A 127 3.83 13.77 -18.66
CA GLY A 127 4.95 14.61 -19.04
C GLY A 127 6.14 13.82 -19.57
N ALA A 128 6.91 14.44 -20.47
CA ALA A 128 8.14 13.86 -21.01
C ALA A 128 9.13 13.51 -19.87
N ASN A 129 9.62 12.27 -19.86
CA ASN A 129 10.51 11.72 -18.83
C ASN A 129 9.91 11.70 -17.40
N THR A 130 8.59 11.78 -17.28
CA THR A 130 7.87 11.72 -15.99
C THR A 130 8.37 12.72 -14.94
N PRO A 131 8.22 14.04 -15.20
CA PRO A 131 8.80 15.07 -14.37
C PRO A 131 8.26 15.03 -12.95
N LEU A 132 9.13 15.33 -11.98
CA LEU A 132 8.78 15.45 -10.57
C LEU A 132 8.01 16.76 -10.33
N TYR A 133 6.88 16.68 -9.62
CA TYR A 133 6.14 17.88 -9.24
C TYR A 133 6.90 18.71 -8.20
N SER A 134 6.77 20.02 -8.30
CA SER A 134 7.31 20.97 -7.32
C SER A 134 6.55 22.30 -7.35
N MET A 135 6.63 23.05 -6.25
CA MET A 135 6.30 24.46 -6.21
C MET A 135 7.58 25.28 -6.02
N GLN A 136 7.65 26.46 -6.62
CA GLN A 136 8.82 27.33 -6.55
C GLN A 136 8.41 28.77 -6.26
N SER A 137 9.15 29.45 -5.39
CA SER A 137 8.99 30.88 -5.16
C SER A 137 9.46 31.70 -6.37
N ALA A 138 9.04 32.96 -6.45
CA ALA A 138 9.76 33.95 -7.24
C ALA A 138 11.21 34.10 -6.71
N ALA A 139 12.11 34.62 -7.55
CA ALA A 139 13.46 34.93 -7.14
C ALA A 139 13.49 36.11 -6.15
N PHE A 140 14.37 36.06 -5.16
CA PHE A 140 14.54 37.10 -4.14
C PHE A 140 16.00 37.25 -3.71
N ALA A 141 16.36 38.42 -3.20
CA ALA A 141 17.68 38.67 -2.62
C ALA A 141 17.77 38.11 -1.18
N THR A 142 18.86 37.41 -0.88
CA THR A 142 19.12 36.86 0.46
C THR A 142 19.61 37.92 1.46
N GLY A 143 20.24 38.99 0.98
CA GLY A 143 20.80 40.04 1.82
C GLY A 143 21.86 39.50 2.81
N SER A 144 22.09 40.23 3.91
CA SER A 144 23.08 39.88 4.94
C SER A 144 22.48 39.47 6.29
N ALA A 145 21.14 39.49 6.42
CA ALA A 145 20.41 39.13 7.63
C ALA A 145 19.52 37.90 7.39
N ALA A 146 19.08 37.25 8.47
CA ALA A 146 18.14 36.13 8.38
C ALA A 146 16.81 36.57 7.75
N LEU A 147 16.21 35.68 6.98
CA LEU A 147 14.99 35.96 6.22
C LEU A 147 14.02 34.77 6.17
N THR A 148 12.75 35.09 5.91
CA THR A 148 11.66 34.11 5.84
C THR A 148 11.02 34.11 4.46
N ARG A 149 10.74 32.93 3.91
CA ARG A 149 10.03 32.74 2.63
C ARG A 149 9.04 31.60 2.74
N ASP A 150 7.77 31.92 2.91
CA ASP A 150 6.72 30.91 2.92
C ASP A 150 6.32 30.54 1.50
N LEU A 151 5.88 29.28 1.34
CA LEU A 151 5.31 28.78 0.09
C LEU A 151 3.94 28.17 0.37
N ARG A 152 2.99 28.46 -0.51
CA ARG A 152 1.66 27.86 -0.50
C ARG A 152 1.39 27.25 -1.87
N ALA A 153 1.03 25.98 -1.87
CA ALA A 153 0.51 25.29 -3.03
C ALA A 153 -1.02 25.46 -3.05
N ASP A 154 -1.52 26.22 -4.01
CA ASP A 154 -2.95 26.45 -4.17
C ASP A 154 -3.64 25.27 -4.86
N SER A 155 -4.92 25.05 -4.56
CA SER A 155 -5.73 24.00 -5.20
C SER A 155 -6.05 24.27 -6.67
N GLY A 156 -5.95 25.53 -7.11
CA GLY A 156 -6.37 25.97 -8.43
C GLY A 156 -7.89 26.06 -8.63
N TRP A 157 -8.69 25.80 -7.58
CA TRP A 157 -10.16 25.89 -7.63
C TRP A 157 -10.63 27.35 -7.71
N GLY A 158 -11.36 27.70 -8.77
CA GLY A 158 -11.86 29.05 -9.03
C GLY A 158 -13.28 29.32 -8.51
N GLY A 159 -13.88 28.37 -7.79
CA GLY A 159 -15.23 28.47 -7.22
C GLY A 159 -16.25 27.52 -7.86
N SER A 160 -16.19 27.33 -9.18
CA SER A 160 -17.07 26.41 -9.94
C SER A 160 -16.33 25.36 -10.75
N SER A 161 -15.06 25.60 -11.07
CA SER A 161 -14.17 24.70 -11.80
C SER A 161 -12.72 25.02 -11.43
N TYR A 162 -11.77 24.18 -11.84
CA TYR A 162 -10.37 24.58 -11.78
C TYR A 162 -10.08 25.67 -12.81
N THR A 163 -9.48 26.79 -12.37
CA THR A 163 -9.11 27.93 -13.24
C THR A 163 -7.60 28.16 -13.28
N GLY A 164 -6.85 27.45 -12.44
CA GLY A 164 -5.39 27.49 -12.40
C GLY A 164 -4.77 26.10 -12.17
N PRO A 165 -3.43 26.01 -12.16
CA PRO A 165 -2.74 24.77 -11.84
C PRO A 165 -3.14 24.24 -10.46
N ARG A 166 -3.34 22.93 -10.34
CA ARG A 166 -3.62 22.27 -9.06
C ARG A 166 -2.32 21.95 -8.32
N VAL A 167 -1.60 23.00 -7.92
CA VAL A 167 -0.26 22.87 -7.30
C VAL A 167 -0.33 22.04 -6.02
N SER A 168 -1.44 22.09 -5.27
CA SER A 168 -1.60 21.34 -4.02
C SER A 168 -1.78 19.83 -4.18
N ALA A 169 -2.28 19.36 -5.33
CA ALA A 169 -2.59 17.95 -5.58
C ALA A 169 -1.41 17.00 -5.31
N PRO A 170 -0.21 17.19 -5.91
CA PRO A 170 0.91 16.29 -5.65
C PRO A 170 1.39 16.32 -4.19
N PHE A 171 1.16 17.43 -3.46
CA PHE A 171 1.49 17.50 -2.03
C PHE A 171 0.42 16.82 -1.15
N ALA A 172 -0.86 16.86 -1.52
CA ALA A 172 -1.91 16.11 -0.86
C ALA A 172 -1.71 14.59 -1.02
N VAL A 173 -1.29 14.16 -2.21
CA VAL A 173 -0.90 12.77 -2.49
C VAL A 173 0.30 12.37 -1.63
N LEU A 174 1.36 13.18 -1.61
CA LEU A 174 2.56 12.93 -0.80
C LEU A 174 2.23 12.84 0.70
N ASP A 175 1.34 13.71 1.18
CA ASP A 175 0.91 13.77 2.58
C ASP A 175 0.18 12.50 3.04
N THR A 176 -0.65 11.93 2.15
CA THR A 176 -1.33 10.65 2.38
C THR A 176 -0.33 9.48 2.47
N VAL A 177 0.65 9.46 1.56
CA VAL A 177 1.74 8.48 1.60
C VAL A 177 2.57 8.62 2.87
N TYR A 178 2.93 9.85 3.25
CA TYR A 178 3.69 10.11 4.48
C TYR A 178 2.92 9.66 5.73
N THR A 179 1.61 9.91 5.78
CA THR A 179 0.74 9.43 6.86
C THR A 179 0.77 7.90 6.98
N SER A 180 0.69 7.20 5.86
CA SER A 180 0.75 5.74 5.80
C SER A 180 2.10 5.19 6.29
N MET A 181 3.20 5.84 5.90
CA MET A 181 4.54 5.49 6.38
C MET A 181 4.69 5.72 7.88
N LEU A 182 4.21 6.86 8.40
CA LEU A 182 4.23 7.17 9.84
C LEU A 182 3.41 6.15 10.64
N LYS A 183 2.30 5.63 10.09
CA LYS A 183 1.53 4.57 10.75
C LYS A 183 2.36 3.29 10.91
N VAL A 184 3.12 2.87 9.90
CA VAL A 184 4.03 1.72 10.03
C VAL A 184 5.16 2.01 11.01
N LEU A 185 5.79 3.18 10.93
CA LEU A 185 6.86 3.58 11.84
C LEU A 185 6.42 3.65 13.30
N SER A 186 5.13 3.89 13.58
CA SER A 186 4.59 3.88 14.94
C SER A 186 4.70 2.52 15.64
N VAL A 187 4.79 1.42 14.88
CA VAL A 187 4.92 0.06 15.42
C VAL A 187 6.23 -0.63 15.01
N ALA A 188 6.88 -0.13 13.96
CA ALA A 188 8.18 -0.61 13.45
C ALA A 188 9.10 0.57 13.06
N PRO A 189 9.69 1.29 14.04
CA PRO A 189 10.46 2.52 13.80
C PRO A 189 11.73 2.35 12.93
N ALA A 190 12.27 1.13 12.83
CA ALA A 190 13.46 0.82 12.03
C ALA A 190 13.15 0.41 10.58
N THR A 191 11.90 0.57 10.13
CA THR A 191 11.47 0.17 8.79
C THR A 191 12.19 0.99 7.72
N ASN A 192 12.82 0.29 6.77
CA ASN A 192 13.30 0.87 5.53
C ASN A 192 12.26 0.63 4.43
N PHE A 193 11.84 1.68 3.74
CA PHE A 193 10.79 1.61 2.74
C PHE A 193 11.40 1.49 1.33
N PRO A 194 11.08 0.42 0.57
CA PRO A 194 11.45 0.35 -0.84
C PRO A 194 10.97 1.59 -1.61
N PRO A 195 11.72 2.10 -2.60
CA PRO A 195 11.33 3.30 -3.33
C PRO A 195 9.93 3.19 -3.94
N LEU A 196 9.19 4.30 -3.92
CA LEU A 196 7.83 4.40 -4.46
C LEU A 196 7.71 5.62 -5.38
N LYS A 197 7.25 5.38 -6.61
CA LYS A 197 6.82 6.46 -7.51
C LYS A 197 5.30 6.54 -7.48
N VAL A 198 4.76 7.71 -7.21
CA VAL A 198 3.33 7.98 -7.37
C VAL A 198 3.16 8.85 -8.61
N PHE A 199 2.29 8.45 -9.50
CA PHE A 199 2.00 9.13 -10.75
C PHE A 199 0.62 9.73 -10.68
N TRP A 200 0.56 11.05 -10.75
CA TRP A 200 -0.70 11.80 -10.79
C TRP A 200 -0.65 12.77 -11.95
N SER A 201 -1.79 13.03 -12.58
CA SER A 201 -1.90 14.05 -13.62
C SER A 201 -3.37 14.43 -13.79
N PRO A 202 -3.69 15.70 -14.12
CA PRO A 202 -5.04 16.08 -14.57
C PRO A 202 -5.52 15.32 -15.81
N ASN A 203 -4.58 14.68 -16.54
CA ASN A 203 -4.85 13.87 -17.71
C ASN A 203 -5.14 12.40 -17.38
N ASN A 204 -4.98 11.97 -16.13
CA ASN A 204 -5.27 10.60 -15.74
C ASN A 204 -6.78 10.37 -15.72
N VAL A 205 -7.26 9.52 -16.62
CA VAL A 205 -8.67 9.22 -16.88
C VAL A 205 -9.01 7.76 -16.57
N PRO A 206 -10.26 7.46 -16.18
CA PRO A 206 -10.72 6.09 -15.89
C PRO A 206 -11.03 5.31 -17.17
N SER A 207 -10.06 5.27 -18.09
CA SER A 207 -10.09 4.48 -19.32
C SER A 207 -8.76 3.77 -19.46
N GLY A 208 -8.77 2.47 -19.73
CA GLY A 208 -7.55 1.66 -19.84
C GLY A 208 -6.82 1.90 -21.16
N GLY A 209 -5.49 2.05 -21.10
CA GLY A 209 -4.67 2.21 -22.31
C GLY A 209 -3.24 2.63 -22.00
N SER A 210 -2.76 3.65 -22.71
CA SER A 210 -1.42 4.17 -22.52
C SER A 210 -1.31 5.00 -21.24
N LEU A 211 -0.52 4.51 -20.28
CA LEU A 211 -0.20 5.25 -19.05
C LEU A 211 0.49 6.59 -19.35
N ALA A 212 1.25 6.69 -20.44
CA ALA A 212 1.88 7.95 -20.85
C ALA A 212 0.87 8.99 -21.41
N LEU A 213 -0.35 8.57 -21.76
CA LEU A 213 -1.45 9.44 -22.17
C LEU A 213 -2.47 9.66 -21.04
N GLY A 214 -2.22 9.10 -19.85
CA GLY A 214 -3.13 9.16 -18.71
C GLY A 214 -4.28 8.15 -18.76
N GLN A 215 -4.27 7.19 -19.67
CA GLN A 215 -5.31 6.15 -19.74
C GLN A 215 -5.01 5.04 -18.72
N ILE A 216 -5.34 5.28 -17.45
CA ILE A 216 -4.94 4.43 -16.32
C ILE A 216 -6.06 3.47 -15.85
N GLY A 217 -7.29 3.64 -16.32
CA GLY A 217 -8.44 2.78 -15.99
C GLY A 217 -9.04 3.03 -14.61
N SER A 218 -8.22 3.00 -13.56
CA SER A 218 -8.56 3.35 -12.17
C SER A 218 -7.32 3.95 -11.49
N THR A 219 -7.46 4.46 -10.27
CA THR A 219 -6.31 4.51 -9.36
C THR A 219 -5.90 3.09 -9.01
N PHE A 220 -4.59 2.78 -9.07
CA PHE A 220 -4.07 1.43 -8.83
C PHE A 220 -2.59 1.42 -8.44
N PHE A 221 -2.20 0.39 -7.70
CA PHE A 221 -0.82 0.00 -7.43
C PHE A 221 -0.31 -1.05 -8.43
N THR A 222 0.96 -0.94 -8.80
CA THR A 222 1.66 -1.98 -9.55
C THR A 222 3.10 -2.14 -9.08
N ASN A 223 3.60 -3.37 -9.21
CA ASN A 223 5.02 -3.68 -9.05
C ASN A 223 5.52 -4.38 -10.31
N ARG A 224 6.41 -3.71 -11.03
CA ARG A 224 6.97 -4.21 -12.30
C ARG A 224 8.47 -3.92 -12.37
N SER A 225 9.09 -4.18 -13.51
CA SER A 225 10.53 -3.96 -13.72
C SER A 225 10.97 -2.51 -13.47
N THR A 226 10.05 -1.54 -13.58
CA THR A 226 10.30 -0.12 -13.27
C THR A 226 10.20 0.21 -11.78
N GLY A 227 9.85 -0.75 -10.93
CA GLY A 227 9.71 -0.61 -9.48
C GLY A 227 8.25 -0.61 -9.02
N ARG A 228 8.05 -0.13 -7.78
CA ARG A 228 6.74 0.05 -7.15
C ARG A 228 6.15 1.39 -7.54
N GLU A 229 4.94 1.36 -8.05
CA GLU A 229 4.29 2.52 -8.66
C GLU A 229 2.82 2.57 -8.26
N ILE A 230 2.31 3.76 -7.93
CA ILE A 230 0.88 4.03 -7.77
C ILE A 230 0.49 5.02 -8.86
N TYR A 231 -0.58 4.75 -9.60
CA TYR A 231 -1.19 5.69 -10.54
C TYR A 231 -2.46 6.24 -9.93
N VAL A 232 -2.65 7.56 -9.97
CA VAL A 232 -3.74 8.28 -9.31
C VAL A 232 -4.54 9.05 -10.36
N LEU A 233 -5.87 8.89 -10.38
CA LEU A 233 -6.77 9.64 -11.26
C LEU A 233 -6.77 11.13 -10.91
N GLY A 234 -7.06 11.97 -11.90
CA GLY A 234 -7.07 13.42 -11.73
C GLY A 234 -8.01 14.14 -12.71
N LYS A 235 -8.91 13.42 -13.37
CA LYS A 235 -9.77 14.01 -14.39
C LYS A 235 -10.94 14.75 -13.76
N GLU A 236 -10.88 16.08 -13.82
CA GLU A 236 -11.98 16.94 -13.41
C GLU A 236 -13.29 16.54 -14.11
N ASN A 237 -14.37 16.63 -13.35
CA ASN A 237 -15.75 16.29 -13.68
C ASN A 237 -16.00 14.81 -13.95
N VAL A 238 -15.00 13.96 -13.73
CA VAL A 238 -15.10 12.51 -13.93
C VAL A 238 -14.71 11.80 -12.63
N ASP A 239 -13.44 11.87 -12.26
CA ASP A 239 -12.87 11.14 -11.13
C ASP A 239 -11.51 11.78 -10.77
N THR A 240 -11.41 12.31 -9.54
CA THR A 240 -10.21 13.02 -9.05
C THR A 240 -9.79 12.47 -7.70
N ASP A 241 -8.67 11.77 -7.66
CA ASP A 241 -8.26 11.12 -6.44
C ASP A 241 -7.22 11.92 -5.63
N GLU A 242 -6.75 13.09 -6.10
CA GLU A 242 -5.71 13.86 -5.42
C GLU A 242 -6.05 14.24 -3.97
N PHE A 243 -7.33 14.40 -3.65
CA PHE A 243 -7.81 14.70 -2.31
C PHE A 243 -8.53 13.51 -1.66
N ASP A 244 -8.67 12.39 -2.38
CA ASP A 244 -9.29 11.18 -1.88
C ASP A 244 -8.26 10.32 -1.15
N ALA A 245 -7.87 10.82 0.03
CA ALA A 245 -6.84 10.18 0.85
C ALA A 245 -7.10 8.67 1.09
N PRO A 246 -8.33 8.17 1.31
CA PRO A 246 -8.55 6.73 1.42
C PRO A 246 -8.21 5.92 0.17
N VAL A 247 -8.43 6.46 -1.03
CA VAL A 247 -8.09 5.80 -2.30
C VAL A 247 -6.57 5.66 -2.42
N ILE A 248 -5.83 6.75 -2.20
CA ILE A 248 -4.36 6.72 -2.23
C ILE A 248 -3.80 5.81 -1.12
N ALA A 249 -4.40 5.85 0.08
CA ALA A 249 -3.98 4.99 1.18
C ALA A 249 -4.27 3.51 0.90
N HIS A 250 -5.38 3.17 0.23
CA HIS A 250 -5.68 1.80 -0.23
C HIS A 250 -4.59 1.27 -1.14
N GLU A 251 -4.19 2.03 -2.15
CA GLU A 251 -3.09 1.62 -3.04
C GLU A 251 -1.76 1.54 -2.31
N TRP A 252 -1.53 2.40 -1.32
CA TRP A 252 -0.38 2.27 -0.43
C TRP A 252 -0.45 0.97 0.40
N GLY A 253 -1.65 0.48 0.72
CA GLY A 253 -1.87 -0.82 1.33
C GLY A 253 -1.35 -1.99 0.47
N HIS A 254 -1.52 -1.93 -0.85
CA HIS A 254 -0.91 -2.89 -1.76
C HIS A 254 0.61 -2.72 -1.86
N TYR A 255 1.12 -1.49 -1.85
CA TYR A 255 2.55 -1.23 -1.68
C TYR A 255 3.10 -1.86 -0.38
N TYR A 256 2.36 -1.78 0.73
CA TYR A 256 2.72 -2.42 1.99
C TYR A 256 2.82 -3.94 1.83
N GLN A 257 1.81 -4.57 1.22
CA GLN A 257 1.84 -6.01 0.99
C GLN A 257 3.04 -6.42 0.15
N SER A 258 3.29 -5.68 -0.93
CA SER A 258 4.42 -5.91 -1.82
C SER A 258 5.77 -5.73 -1.11
N SER A 259 5.89 -4.76 -0.22
CA SER A 259 7.17 -4.37 0.39
C SER A 259 7.52 -5.20 1.64
N PHE A 260 6.55 -5.49 2.48
CA PHE A 260 6.79 -6.03 3.83
C PHE A 260 6.12 -7.38 4.08
N SER A 261 5.13 -7.74 3.27
CA SER A 261 4.30 -8.93 3.47
C SER A 261 4.35 -9.82 2.22
N ARG A 262 3.19 -10.34 1.81
CA ARG A 262 2.96 -11.17 0.64
C ARG A 262 1.57 -10.86 0.10
N ASP A 263 1.44 -10.88 -1.22
CA ASP A 263 0.15 -10.89 -1.91
C ASP A 263 0.23 -11.85 -3.11
N ASP A 264 -0.66 -12.84 -3.14
CA ASP A 264 -0.81 -13.80 -4.24
C ASP A 264 -2.03 -13.47 -5.14
N SER A 265 -2.66 -12.31 -4.92
CA SER A 265 -3.81 -11.84 -5.69
C SER A 265 -3.52 -11.83 -7.19
N VAL A 266 -4.51 -12.27 -7.97
CA VAL A 266 -4.50 -12.15 -9.43
C VAL A 266 -4.96 -10.78 -9.91
N GLY A 267 -5.40 -9.91 -8.99
CA GLY A 267 -5.99 -8.61 -9.28
C GLY A 267 -7.23 -8.71 -10.17
N GLY A 268 -7.46 -7.65 -10.96
CA GLY A 268 -8.53 -7.58 -11.95
C GLY A 268 -9.80 -6.86 -11.47
N SER A 269 -10.69 -6.57 -12.41
CA SER A 269 -11.93 -5.82 -12.16
C SER A 269 -12.82 -6.51 -11.11
N HIS A 270 -13.31 -5.71 -10.16
CA HIS A 270 -14.18 -6.16 -9.09
C HIS A 270 -15.00 -5.00 -8.52
N ASP A 271 -16.07 -5.36 -7.82
CA ASP A 271 -16.89 -4.46 -7.02
C ASP A 271 -17.06 -5.01 -5.59
N LEU A 272 -17.36 -4.13 -4.63
CA LEU A 272 -17.63 -4.50 -3.22
C LEU A 272 -18.76 -5.52 -3.04
N SER A 273 -19.60 -5.72 -4.06
CA SER A 273 -20.71 -6.67 -4.06
C SER A 273 -20.35 -8.04 -4.64
N ASP A 274 -19.13 -8.21 -5.16
CA ASP A 274 -18.68 -9.46 -5.75
C ASP A 274 -18.40 -10.54 -4.72
N ARG A 275 -18.39 -11.79 -5.21
CA ARG A 275 -17.82 -12.93 -4.49
C ARG A 275 -16.53 -13.29 -5.21
N LEU A 276 -15.42 -12.97 -4.58
CA LEU A 276 -14.10 -12.96 -5.19
C LEU A 276 -13.32 -14.24 -4.88
N ASP A 277 -12.30 -14.51 -5.68
CA ASP A 277 -11.23 -15.41 -5.27
C ASP A 277 -10.64 -14.92 -3.94
N ARG A 278 -10.32 -15.85 -3.03
CA ARG A 278 -9.89 -15.52 -1.65
C ARG A 278 -8.65 -14.61 -1.61
N ARG A 279 -7.78 -14.71 -2.61
CA ARG A 279 -6.56 -13.90 -2.68
C ARG A 279 -6.89 -12.45 -2.99
N VAL A 280 -7.86 -12.23 -3.88
CA VAL A 280 -8.37 -10.91 -4.25
C VAL A 280 -9.20 -10.32 -3.11
N ALA A 281 -10.15 -11.08 -2.54
CA ALA A 281 -10.94 -10.63 -1.39
C ALA A 281 -10.06 -10.18 -0.22
N PHE A 282 -8.97 -10.90 0.03
CA PHE A 282 -8.01 -10.56 1.07
C PHE A 282 -7.20 -9.31 0.74
N SER A 283 -6.66 -9.22 -0.48
CA SER A 283 -5.83 -8.09 -0.91
C SER A 283 -6.61 -6.77 -0.95
N GLU A 284 -7.77 -6.76 -1.61
CA GLU A 284 -8.60 -5.55 -1.73
C GLU A 284 -9.23 -5.18 -0.37
N GLY A 285 -9.63 -6.18 0.41
CA GLY A 285 -10.14 -5.96 1.76
C GLY A 285 -9.07 -5.41 2.71
N TRP A 286 -7.81 -5.84 2.54
CA TRP A 286 -6.68 -5.25 3.23
C TRP A 286 -6.49 -3.78 2.81
N GLY A 287 -6.49 -3.45 1.51
CA GLY A 287 -6.38 -2.07 1.02
C GLY A 287 -7.39 -1.13 1.68
N ASN A 288 -8.67 -1.52 1.66
CA ASN A 288 -9.75 -0.75 2.26
C ASN A 288 -9.57 -0.61 3.78
N GLY A 289 -9.32 -1.72 4.48
CA GLY A 289 -9.13 -1.72 5.93
C GLY A 289 -7.90 -0.89 6.35
N TRP A 290 -6.81 -1.00 5.60
CA TRP A 290 -5.58 -0.24 5.79
C TRP A 290 -5.81 1.26 5.62
N SER A 291 -6.59 1.68 4.61
CA SER A 291 -6.90 3.10 4.40
C SER A 291 -7.45 3.75 5.66
N GLY A 292 -8.39 3.08 6.34
CA GLY A 292 -8.93 3.53 7.61
C GLY A 292 -7.89 3.49 8.72
N ILE A 293 -7.15 2.38 8.86
CA ILE A 293 -6.11 2.19 9.90
C ILE A 293 -5.03 3.29 9.84
N ALA A 294 -4.59 3.64 8.64
CA ALA A 294 -3.57 4.66 8.39
C ALA A 294 -4.09 6.07 8.66
N LEU A 295 -5.30 6.38 8.18
CA LEU A 295 -5.87 7.72 8.24
C LEU A 295 -6.64 8.00 9.54
N GLY A 296 -6.91 6.98 10.36
CA GLY A 296 -7.68 7.11 11.59
C GLY A 296 -9.15 7.45 11.36
N ARG A 297 -9.74 6.99 10.25
CA ARG A 297 -11.15 7.26 9.88
C ARG A 297 -11.88 5.97 9.48
N SER A 298 -13.16 5.88 9.81
CA SER A 298 -13.98 4.68 9.58
C SER A 298 -14.65 4.63 8.21
N ASN A 299 -14.36 5.58 7.33
CA ASN A 299 -14.97 5.65 6.01
C ASN A 299 -13.94 5.74 4.90
N TYR A 300 -14.14 4.91 3.88
CA TYR A 300 -13.51 5.04 2.57
C TYR A 300 -14.39 5.93 1.70
N VAL A 301 -13.78 6.87 1.00
CA VAL A 301 -14.46 7.90 0.21
C VAL A 301 -13.68 8.19 -1.05
N ASP A 302 -14.41 8.45 -2.13
CA ASP A 302 -13.90 8.66 -3.49
C ASP A 302 -14.87 9.62 -4.21
N SER A 303 -14.32 10.71 -4.72
CA SER A 303 -15.03 11.89 -5.20
C SER A 303 -15.12 11.87 -6.72
N ARG A 304 -16.36 11.88 -7.24
CA ARG A 304 -16.61 11.66 -8.67
C ARG A 304 -17.61 12.66 -9.24
N GLY A 305 -17.68 12.69 -10.56
CA GLY A 305 -18.65 13.45 -11.34
C GLY A 305 -18.40 14.95 -11.36
N GLU A 306 -19.40 15.68 -11.84
CA GLU A 306 -19.32 17.13 -12.08
C GLU A 306 -18.95 17.89 -10.81
N GLY A 307 -17.93 18.75 -10.93
CA GLY A 307 -17.36 19.52 -9.84
C GLY A 307 -16.81 18.67 -8.69
N GLN A 308 -16.70 17.35 -8.82
CA GLN A 308 -16.29 16.43 -7.75
C GLN A 308 -17.26 16.47 -6.55
N VAL A 309 -18.45 17.01 -6.77
CA VAL A 309 -19.47 17.25 -5.73
C VAL A 309 -20.71 16.37 -5.92
N ALA A 310 -20.74 15.53 -6.96
CA ALA A 310 -21.90 14.74 -7.34
C ALA A 310 -22.09 13.54 -6.38
N PRO A 311 -23.09 13.57 -5.48
CA PRO A 311 -23.23 12.58 -4.42
C PRO A 311 -23.76 11.23 -4.90
N ASP A 312 -24.40 11.20 -6.07
CA ASP A 312 -24.99 10.01 -6.68
C ASP A 312 -23.95 9.08 -7.31
N VAL A 313 -22.79 9.62 -7.70
CA VAL A 313 -21.67 8.86 -8.28
C VAL A 313 -20.45 8.80 -7.37
N SER A 314 -20.33 9.68 -6.38
CA SER A 314 -19.28 9.59 -5.36
C SER A 314 -19.51 8.41 -4.42
N VAL A 315 -18.42 7.81 -3.93
CA VAL A 315 -18.48 6.62 -3.07
C VAL A 315 -18.25 7.02 -1.61
N SER A 316 -19.01 6.39 -0.71
CA SER A 316 -18.78 6.45 0.74
C SER A 316 -19.11 5.10 1.37
N VAL A 317 -18.10 4.45 1.92
CA VAL A 317 -18.18 3.09 2.45
C VAL A 317 -17.77 3.09 3.92
N ASN A 318 -18.65 2.57 4.77
CA ASN A 318 -18.35 2.35 6.18
C ASN A 318 -17.45 1.11 6.35
N LEU A 319 -16.20 1.33 6.74
CA LEU A 319 -15.20 0.29 6.98
C LEU A 319 -15.52 -0.56 8.21
N ALA A 320 -16.35 -0.08 9.14
CA ALA A 320 -16.77 -0.88 10.30
C ALA A 320 -17.83 -1.93 9.96
N ALA A 321 -18.45 -1.84 8.78
CA ALA A 321 -19.57 -2.69 8.39
C ALA A 321 -19.16 -3.77 7.39
N GLY A 322 -19.54 -5.02 7.71
CA GLY A 322 -19.54 -6.12 6.75
C GLY A 322 -20.60 -5.95 5.65
N PRO A 323 -20.65 -6.85 4.65
CA PRO A 323 -21.74 -6.87 3.68
C PRO A 323 -23.04 -7.33 4.35
N SER A 324 -24.17 -6.78 3.92
CA SER A 324 -25.50 -7.19 4.41
C SER A 324 -25.94 -8.56 3.90
N SER A 325 -25.34 -9.04 2.82
CA SER A 325 -25.61 -10.34 2.22
C SER A 325 -24.31 -11.06 1.89
N ASN A 326 -24.36 -12.39 1.99
CA ASN A 326 -23.25 -13.30 1.68
C ASN A 326 -21.92 -12.94 2.37
N PRO A 327 -21.86 -12.58 3.67
CA PRO A 327 -20.59 -12.35 4.35
C PRO A 327 -19.71 -13.61 4.30
N GLY A 328 -18.40 -13.43 4.19
CA GLY A 328 -17.48 -14.56 4.13
C GLY A 328 -16.08 -14.21 3.67
N TRP A 329 -15.21 -15.23 3.63
CA TRP A 329 -13.80 -15.14 3.27
C TRP A 329 -13.53 -14.71 1.82
N TYR A 330 -14.57 -14.77 0.98
CA TYR A 330 -14.58 -14.38 -0.43
C TYR A 330 -15.11 -12.94 -0.65
N ARG A 331 -15.34 -12.17 0.42
CA ARG A 331 -15.88 -10.80 0.36
C ARG A 331 -14.84 -9.79 0.79
N GLU A 332 -14.46 -8.90 -0.11
CA GLU A 332 -13.68 -7.70 0.19
C GLU A 332 -14.27 -6.93 1.37
N ARG A 333 -15.59 -6.69 1.34
CA ARG A 333 -16.33 -6.01 2.41
C ARG A 333 -16.38 -6.79 3.73
N SER A 334 -16.12 -8.09 3.76
CA SER A 334 -15.95 -8.80 5.04
C SER A 334 -14.53 -8.58 5.57
N ILE A 335 -13.54 -8.71 4.71
CA ILE A 335 -12.14 -8.60 5.09
C ILE A 335 -11.79 -7.20 5.59
N HIS A 336 -12.23 -6.14 4.91
CA HIS A 336 -11.92 -4.76 5.34
C HIS A 336 -12.49 -4.43 6.73
N SER A 337 -13.60 -5.06 7.08
CA SER A 337 -14.34 -4.86 8.32
C SER A 337 -13.65 -5.61 9.45
N VAL A 338 -13.15 -6.82 9.17
CA VAL A 338 -12.28 -7.53 10.10
C VAL A 338 -11.04 -6.69 10.40
N PHE A 339 -10.30 -6.21 9.40
CA PHE A 339 -9.07 -5.44 9.64
C PHE A 339 -9.31 -4.13 10.38
N TRP A 340 -10.30 -3.34 9.94
CA TRP A 340 -10.64 -2.08 10.60
C TRP A 340 -11.00 -2.31 12.07
N ASN A 341 -11.95 -3.20 12.35
CA ASN A 341 -12.43 -3.45 13.71
C ASN A 341 -11.36 -4.13 14.58
N LEU A 342 -10.51 -4.99 14.02
CA LEU A 342 -9.41 -5.60 14.75
C LEU A 342 -8.42 -4.52 15.22
N ASN A 343 -8.06 -3.56 14.37
CA ASN A 343 -7.22 -2.45 14.78
C ASN A 343 -7.87 -1.60 15.89
N GLN A 344 -9.19 -1.41 15.87
CA GLN A 344 -9.89 -0.69 16.95
C GLN A 344 -9.83 -1.44 18.28
N GLN A 345 -9.82 -2.78 18.26
CA GLN A 345 -9.82 -3.60 19.47
C GLN A 345 -8.42 -3.82 20.04
N VAL A 346 -7.41 -4.03 19.18
CA VAL A 346 -6.07 -4.49 19.63
C VAL A 346 -4.90 -3.66 19.08
N GLY A 347 -5.20 -2.61 18.31
CA GLY A 347 -4.19 -1.77 17.67
C GLY A 347 -3.54 -2.40 16.44
N PHE A 348 -2.66 -1.63 15.79
CA PHE A 348 -2.05 -2.04 14.52
C PHE A 348 -0.89 -3.04 14.71
N LYS A 349 -0.18 -3.00 15.84
CA LYS A 349 1.04 -3.81 16.03
C LYS A 349 0.79 -5.33 15.85
N PRO A 350 -0.24 -5.95 16.46
CA PRO A 350 -0.52 -7.37 16.23
C PRO A 350 -0.78 -7.72 14.76
N ILE A 351 -1.47 -6.84 14.02
CA ILE A 351 -1.75 -7.01 12.59
C ILE A 351 -0.44 -6.93 11.79
N HIS A 352 0.38 -5.92 12.06
CA HIS A 352 1.68 -5.74 11.43
C HIS A 352 2.61 -6.95 11.67
N ASP A 353 2.72 -7.42 12.91
CA ASP A 353 3.54 -8.57 13.27
C ASP A 353 3.08 -9.84 12.53
N ALA A 354 1.76 -10.05 12.40
CA ALA A 354 1.20 -11.17 11.65
C ALA A 354 1.51 -11.08 10.14
N MET A 355 1.22 -9.94 9.52
CA MET A 355 1.44 -9.69 8.08
C MET A 355 2.90 -9.79 7.67
N THR A 356 3.83 -9.40 8.56
CA THR A 356 5.28 -9.44 8.30
C THR A 356 5.97 -10.72 8.78
N SER A 357 5.25 -11.60 9.47
CA SER A 357 5.80 -12.84 10.03
C SER A 357 6.34 -13.79 8.95
N ALA A 358 7.34 -14.58 9.33
CA ALA A 358 7.85 -15.67 8.48
C ALA A 358 6.77 -16.71 8.16
N GLN A 359 5.80 -16.91 9.06
CA GLN A 359 4.69 -17.85 8.84
C GLN A 359 3.77 -17.39 7.71
N PHE A 360 3.32 -16.14 7.72
CA PHE A 360 2.45 -15.61 6.67
C PHE A 360 3.19 -15.50 5.33
N ARG A 361 4.41 -14.95 5.36
CA ARG A 361 5.20 -14.72 4.14
C ARG A 361 5.73 -15.99 3.52
N GLY A 362 6.13 -16.97 4.33
CA GLY A 362 6.81 -18.20 3.90
C GLY A 362 5.90 -19.41 3.68
N GLY A 363 4.62 -19.33 4.05
CA GLY A 363 3.69 -20.47 4.03
C GLY A 363 3.37 -21.00 2.63
N ALA A 364 2.90 -22.25 2.55
CA ALA A 364 2.44 -22.87 1.30
C ALA A 364 1.05 -22.37 0.87
N ALA A 365 0.13 -22.17 1.83
CA ALA A 365 -1.19 -21.60 1.57
C ALA A 365 -1.09 -20.26 0.83
N VAL A 366 -2.02 -20.03 -0.10
CA VAL A 366 -2.12 -18.74 -0.79
C VAL A 366 -2.66 -17.67 0.15
N THR A 367 -2.26 -16.42 -0.04
CA THR A 367 -2.68 -15.30 0.82
C THR A 367 -4.20 -15.22 0.90
N SER A 368 -4.71 -15.28 2.12
CA SER A 368 -6.12 -15.16 2.45
C SER A 368 -6.29 -14.92 3.96
N ILE A 369 -7.52 -14.76 4.41
CA ILE A 369 -7.81 -14.51 5.83
C ILE A 369 -7.40 -15.68 6.74
N HIS A 370 -7.41 -16.93 6.25
CA HIS A 370 -7.05 -18.12 7.02
C HIS A 370 -5.55 -18.19 7.40
N PRO A 371 -4.58 -18.11 6.46
CA PRO A 371 -3.16 -18.04 6.82
C PRO A 371 -2.82 -16.76 7.60
N PHE A 372 -3.53 -15.64 7.38
CA PHE A 372 -3.40 -14.47 8.25
C PHE A 372 -3.81 -14.79 9.69
N THR A 373 -4.95 -15.47 9.88
CA THR A 373 -5.46 -15.86 11.20
C THR A 373 -4.49 -16.79 11.92
N ALA A 374 -3.92 -17.77 11.22
CA ALA A 374 -2.89 -18.65 11.78
C ALA A 374 -1.65 -17.87 12.22
N ALA A 375 -1.16 -16.93 11.39
CA ALA A 375 -0.02 -16.08 11.74
C ALA A 375 -0.32 -15.10 12.88
N PHE A 376 -1.53 -14.54 12.91
CA PHE A 376 -1.98 -13.62 13.94
C PHE A 376 -2.09 -14.28 15.30
N ASN A 377 -2.68 -15.48 15.36
CA ASN A 377 -2.77 -16.24 16.61
C ASN A 377 -1.39 -16.65 17.14
N ALA A 378 -0.41 -16.87 16.26
CA ALA A 378 0.97 -17.13 16.66
C ALA A 378 1.70 -15.86 17.13
N ALA A 379 1.52 -14.73 16.42
CA ALA A 379 2.18 -13.47 16.73
C ALA A 379 1.59 -12.75 17.95
N ALA A 380 0.29 -12.89 18.18
CA ALA A 380 -0.46 -12.20 19.22
C ALA A 380 -1.53 -13.10 19.86
N PRO A 381 -1.15 -14.19 20.55
CA PRO A 381 -2.10 -15.15 21.12
C PRO A 381 -3.08 -14.52 22.12
N GLY A 382 -2.68 -13.47 22.85
CA GLY A 382 -3.55 -12.72 23.76
C GLY A 382 -4.68 -11.96 23.08
N SER A 383 -4.58 -11.73 21.77
CA SER A 383 -5.57 -11.04 20.94
C SER A 383 -6.38 -12.00 20.05
N ALA A 384 -6.12 -13.31 20.10
CA ALA A 384 -6.72 -14.29 19.21
C ALA A 384 -8.27 -14.33 19.30
N SER A 385 -8.83 -14.14 20.49
CA SER A 385 -10.29 -14.13 20.70
C SER A 385 -10.97 -12.93 20.01
N ALA A 386 -10.30 -11.78 19.95
CA ALA A 386 -10.81 -10.59 19.27
C ALA A 386 -10.95 -10.85 17.76
N LEU A 387 -9.90 -11.41 17.14
CA LEU A 387 -9.96 -11.82 15.73
C LEU A 387 -11.03 -12.89 15.51
N ALA A 388 -11.09 -13.92 16.35
CA ALA A 388 -12.07 -15.00 16.23
C ALA A 388 -13.53 -14.48 16.25
N GLY A 389 -13.84 -13.53 17.13
CA GLY A 389 -15.16 -12.89 17.18
C GLY A 389 -15.50 -12.13 15.89
N LEU A 390 -14.54 -11.40 15.33
CA LEU A 390 -14.71 -10.66 14.08
C LEU A 390 -14.89 -11.58 12.87
N LEU A 391 -14.15 -12.69 12.80
CA LEU A 391 -14.30 -13.70 11.75
C LEU A 391 -15.68 -14.36 11.81
N SER A 392 -16.12 -14.77 13.01
CA SER A 392 -17.44 -15.37 13.21
C SER A 392 -18.57 -14.41 12.81
N ALA A 393 -18.45 -13.12 13.15
CA ALA A 393 -19.41 -12.09 12.72
C ALA A 393 -19.48 -11.91 11.19
N GLN A 394 -18.45 -12.34 10.46
CA GLN A 394 -18.43 -12.36 8.99
C GLN A 394 -18.69 -13.75 8.40
N ASN A 395 -19.16 -14.72 9.19
CA ASN A 395 -19.35 -16.12 8.76
C ASN A 395 -18.07 -16.72 8.15
N ILE A 396 -16.95 -16.51 8.82
CA ILE A 396 -15.64 -17.06 8.48
C ILE A 396 -15.19 -17.95 9.64
N SER A 397 -14.63 -19.11 9.34
CA SER A 397 -14.08 -19.98 10.38
C SER A 397 -12.93 -19.32 11.12
N ALA A 398 -12.97 -19.40 12.45
CA ALA A 398 -11.94 -18.90 13.36
C ALA A 398 -10.98 -20.01 13.80
N GLY A 399 -10.83 -21.08 13.00
CA GLY A 399 -9.93 -22.19 13.28
C GLY A 399 -8.51 -21.71 13.63
N ALA A 400 -8.05 -22.05 14.83
CA ALA A 400 -6.69 -21.70 15.25
C ALA A 400 -5.68 -22.59 14.52
N ASN A 401 -4.57 -21.99 14.06
CA ASN A 401 -3.50 -22.70 13.34
C ASN A 401 -3.97 -23.46 12.10
N ASP A 402 -5.00 -22.95 11.43
CA ASP A 402 -5.58 -23.55 10.23
C ASP A 402 -5.33 -22.66 8.99
N PRO A 403 -4.10 -22.62 8.47
CA PRO A 403 -3.78 -21.78 7.31
C PRO A 403 -4.46 -22.24 6.02
N PHE A 404 -5.00 -23.45 5.98
CA PHE A 404 -5.73 -24.01 4.84
C PHE A 404 -7.26 -23.89 4.99
N GLY A 405 -7.76 -23.46 6.15
CA GLY A 405 -9.19 -23.37 6.44
C GLY A 405 -9.92 -24.72 6.33
N GLU A 406 -9.31 -25.79 6.83
CA GLU A 406 -9.91 -27.12 6.94
C GLU A 406 -11.24 -27.10 7.73
N ALA A 407 -11.38 -26.18 8.70
CA ALA A 407 -12.60 -25.97 9.47
C ALA A 407 -13.58 -24.96 8.83
N GLU A 408 -13.39 -24.53 7.58
CA GLU A 408 -14.30 -23.60 6.91
C GLU A 408 -15.61 -24.28 6.49
N GLY A 409 -16.73 -23.69 6.89
CA GLY A 409 -18.08 -24.18 6.60
C GLY A 409 -18.88 -23.29 5.64
N ASN A 410 -18.39 -22.08 5.34
CA ASN A 410 -19.07 -21.16 4.43
C ASN A 410 -18.75 -21.48 2.96
N GLY A 411 -19.70 -22.15 2.29
CA GLY A 411 -19.62 -22.62 0.90
C GLY A 411 -19.83 -21.56 -0.19
N GLY A 412 -19.54 -20.28 0.06
CA GLY A 412 -19.61 -19.25 -0.97
C GLY A 412 -20.91 -18.44 -1.04
N GLY A 413 -21.70 -18.42 0.04
CA GLY A 413 -22.95 -17.67 0.13
C GLY A 413 -24.11 -18.26 -0.67
N THR A 414 -25.12 -17.45 -0.97
CA THR A 414 -26.32 -17.83 -1.73
C THR A 414 -26.37 -17.09 -3.08
N PRO A 415 -26.59 -17.81 -4.21
CA PRO A 415 -26.61 -19.28 -4.32
C PRO A 415 -25.22 -19.87 -4.04
N SER A 416 -25.15 -21.09 -3.49
CA SER A 416 -23.88 -21.75 -3.18
C SER A 416 -22.98 -21.88 -4.42
N VAL A 417 -21.66 -21.74 -4.24
CA VAL A 417 -20.69 -21.95 -5.31
C VAL A 417 -20.19 -23.40 -5.25
N PRO A 418 -20.44 -24.22 -6.29
CA PRO A 418 -19.97 -25.59 -6.34
C PRO A 418 -18.45 -25.69 -6.12
N ASN A 419 -18.02 -26.68 -5.34
CA ASN A 419 -16.61 -26.94 -5.03
C ASN A 419 -15.87 -25.78 -4.34
N ALA A 420 -16.59 -24.83 -3.73
CA ALA A 420 -15.96 -23.82 -2.88
C ALA A 420 -15.38 -24.41 -1.58
N LEU A 421 -15.86 -25.59 -1.17
CA LEU A 421 -15.34 -26.36 -0.04
C LEU A 421 -15.04 -27.82 -0.46
N PRO A 422 -14.02 -28.47 0.14
CA PRO A 422 -13.03 -27.88 1.05
C PRO A 422 -12.20 -26.79 0.35
N LEU A 423 -11.67 -25.84 1.11
CA LEU A 423 -10.89 -24.73 0.56
C LEU A 423 -9.66 -25.20 -0.23
N TYR A 424 -9.09 -26.34 0.13
CA TYR A 424 -8.03 -27.01 -0.62
C TYR A 424 -8.40 -28.49 -0.77
N GLY A 425 -8.40 -28.98 -2.01
CA GLY A 425 -8.35 -30.41 -2.28
C GLY A 425 -6.94 -30.97 -2.06
N SER A 426 -6.77 -32.27 -2.26
CA SER A 426 -5.48 -32.95 -2.12
C SER A 426 -4.97 -33.47 -3.48
N ALA A 427 -3.67 -33.37 -3.70
CA ALA A 427 -2.97 -34.04 -4.79
C ALA A 427 -1.73 -34.76 -4.26
N VAL A 428 -1.41 -35.91 -4.84
CA VAL A 428 -0.25 -36.74 -4.47
C VAL A 428 0.61 -36.93 -5.71
N VAL A 429 1.92 -36.69 -5.57
CA VAL A 429 2.89 -36.91 -6.65
C VAL A 429 2.81 -38.36 -7.12
N GLY A 430 2.72 -38.57 -8.44
CA GLY A 430 2.55 -39.88 -9.07
C GLY A 430 1.11 -40.39 -9.12
N SER A 431 0.13 -39.64 -8.61
CA SER A 431 -1.30 -39.99 -8.66
C SER A 431 -2.10 -38.95 -9.44
N LEU A 432 -3.25 -39.38 -10.01
CA LEU A 432 -4.21 -38.46 -10.61
C LEU A 432 -5.08 -37.82 -9.51
N ALA A 433 -5.30 -36.51 -9.64
CA ALA A 433 -6.24 -35.74 -8.83
C ALA A 433 -7.22 -34.98 -9.73
N ASN A 434 -8.30 -34.46 -9.15
CA ASN A 434 -9.27 -33.62 -9.84
C ASN A 434 -9.34 -32.24 -9.19
N ALA A 435 -9.32 -31.21 -10.02
CA ALA A 435 -9.53 -29.82 -9.62
C ALA A 435 -10.79 -29.30 -10.29
N CYS A 436 -11.84 -29.02 -9.51
CA CYS A 436 -13.14 -28.63 -10.05
C CYS A 436 -13.40 -27.13 -9.85
N VAL A 437 -13.63 -26.43 -10.96
CA VAL A 437 -13.89 -24.97 -11.01
C VAL A 437 -15.37 -24.69 -11.26
N SER A 438 -15.80 -23.45 -11.02
CA SER A 438 -17.15 -22.97 -11.24
C SER A 438 -17.17 -21.47 -11.54
N THR A 439 -18.11 -21.04 -12.37
CA THR A 439 -18.35 -19.62 -12.69
C THR A 439 -19.67 -19.10 -12.11
N VAL A 440 -20.28 -19.81 -11.15
CA VAL A 440 -21.55 -19.40 -10.50
C VAL A 440 -21.45 -18.01 -9.85
N ALA A 441 -20.28 -17.63 -9.36
CA ALA A 441 -20.03 -16.30 -8.80
C ALA A 441 -19.61 -15.24 -9.83
N GLY A 442 -19.52 -15.61 -11.11
CA GLY A 442 -18.93 -14.81 -12.18
C GLY A 442 -17.62 -15.41 -12.70
N ARG A 443 -16.90 -14.67 -13.55
CA ARG A 443 -15.73 -15.16 -14.32
C ARG A 443 -14.44 -14.45 -13.93
N GLY A 444 -13.30 -15.04 -14.25
CA GLY A 444 -11.99 -14.44 -14.02
C GLY A 444 -11.60 -14.52 -12.55
N ASN A 445 -11.58 -13.38 -11.85
CA ASN A 445 -11.13 -13.29 -10.46
C ASN A 445 -12.21 -13.61 -9.41
N LYS A 446 -13.35 -14.18 -9.83
CA LYS A 446 -14.48 -14.49 -8.94
C LYS A 446 -14.33 -15.86 -8.27
N LEU A 447 -15.04 -16.05 -7.16
CA LEU A 447 -15.05 -17.27 -6.38
C LEU A 447 -15.38 -18.49 -7.25
N GLY A 448 -14.57 -19.55 -7.14
CA GLY A 448 -14.75 -20.81 -7.87
C GLY A 448 -14.00 -20.90 -9.19
N ASN A 449 -13.48 -19.80 -9.75
CA ASN A 449 -12.69 -19.83 -10.99
C ASN A 449 -11.30 -20.47 -10.81
N TYR A 450 -10.88 -20.66 -9.56
CA TYR A 450 -9.67 -21.36 -9.17
C TYR A 450 -10.01 -22.50 -8.20
N ALA A 451 -9.52 -23.69 -8.52
CA ALA A 451 -9.51 -24.83 -7.62
C ALA A 451 -8.09 -24.99 -7.05
N TYR A 452 -7.98 -25.12 -5.73
CA TYR A 452 -6.69 -25.22 -5.06
C TYR A 452 -6.46 -26.65 -4.58
N LEU A 453 -5.30 -27.23 -4.91
CA LEU A 453 -4.87 -28.55 -4.43
C LEU A 453 -3.59 -28.42 -3.62
N ARG A 454 -3.56 -29.01 -2.42
CA ARG A 454 -2.37 -29.14 -1.58
C ARG A 454 -1.61 -30.41 -1.97
N PHE A 455 -0.29 -30.32 -2.10
CA PHE A 455 0.57 -31.48 -2.33
C PHE A 455 1.94 -31.33 -1.68
N VAL A 456 2.65 -32.44 -1.51
CA VAL A 456 4.03 -32.48 -1.01
C VAL A 456 4.95 -32.93 -2.15
N ALA A 457 5.97 -32.12 -2.44
CA ALA A 457 7.11 -32.53 -3.26
C ALA A 457 8.09 -33.31 -2.35
N PRO A 458 8.25 -34.65 -2.54
CA PRO A 458 9.08 -35.45 -1.64
C PRO A 458 10.58 -35.16 -1.76
N THR A 459 11.05 -34.70 -2.91
CA THR A 459 12.48 -34.49 -3.18
C THR A 459 12.70 -33.22 -3.99
N THR A 460 13.89 -32.62 -3.87
CA THR A 460 14.26 -31.47 -4.70
C THR A 460 14.51 -31.92 -6.13
N ARG A 461 13.64 -31.53 -7.06
CA ARG A 461 13.79 -31.81 -8.50
C ARG A 461 12.87 -30.94 -9.36
N GLU A 462 13.01 -31.10 -10.67
CA GLU A 462 11.99 -30.66 -11.62
C GLU A 462 10.79 -31.63 -11.57
N TYR A 463 9.59 -31.07 -11.46
CA TYR A 463 8.32 -31.78 -11.54
C TYR A 463 7.62 -31.41 -12.83
N GLN A 464 6.99 -32.40 -13.48
CA GLN A 464 6.11 -32.18 -14.62
C GLN A 464 4.66 -32.20 -14.16
N ILE A 465 3.95 -31.09 -14.36
CA ILE A 465 2.55 -30.93 -13.98
C ILE A 465 1.69 -30.87 -15.25
N SER A 466 0.78 -31.82 -15.40
CA SER A 466 -0.15 -31.88 -16.51
C SER A 466 -1.57 -31.61 -16.01
N VAL A 467 -2.25 -30.67 -16.65
CA VAL A 467 -3.67 -30.38 -16.45
C VAL A 467 -4.42 -30.69 -17.74
N ALA A 468 -5.51 -31.46 -17.65
CA ALA A 468 -6.26 -31.91 -18.82
C ALA A 468 -7.77 -31.98 -18.55
N SER A 469 -8.56 -31.75 -19.58
CA SER A 469 -10.01 -31.93 -19.56
C SER A 469 -10.45 -32.65 -20.83
N SER A 470 -11.44 -33.54 -20.72
CA SER A 470 -12.08 -34.15 -21.89
C SER A 470 -13.14 -33.24 -22.52
N ALA A 471 -13.55 -32.17 -21.83
CA ALA A 471 -14.49 -31.20 -22.34
C ALA A 471 -13.78 -30.20 -23.29
N PRO A 472 -14.19 -30.10 -24.57
CA PRO A 472 -13.45 -29.35 -25.59
C PRO A 472 -13.46 -27.83 -25.38
N THR A 473 -14.37 -27.32 -24.55
CA THR A 473 -14.48 -25.89 -24.24
C THR A 473 -13.53 -25.46 -23.12
N VAL A 474 -13.06 -26.39 -22.29
CA VAL A 474 -12.21 -26.11 -21.14
C VAL A 474 -10.77 -25.90 -21.62
N ASN A 475 -10.14 -24.81 -21.18
CA ASN A 475 -8.74 -24.48 -21.43
C ASN A 475 -7.98 -24.45 -20.09
N PRO A 476 -7.49 -25.61 -19.61
CA PRO A 476 -6.86 -25.71 -18.30
C PRO A 476 -5.52 -24.96 -18.24
N ASP A 477 -5.30 -24.25 -17.14
CA ASP A 477 -3.98 -23.73 -16.78
C ASP A 477 -3.72 -23.87 -15.28
N PHE A 478 -2.47 -23.69 -14.86
CA PHE A 478 -2.09 -23.78 -13.46
C PHE A 478 -0.98 -22.81 -13.03
N ALA A 479 -0.95 -22.57 -11.71
CA ALA A 479 0.14 -21.91 -11.01
C ALA A 479 0.48 -22.67 -9.72
N VAL A 480 1.76 -22.65 -9.33
CA VAL A 480 2.26 -23.32 -8.12
C VAL A 480 2.70 -22.26 -7.11
N PHE A 481 2.37 -22.46 -5.84
CA PHE A 481 2.62 -21.50 -4.77
C PHE A 481 3.38 -22.14 -3.60
N ARG A 482 4.38 -21.40 -3.10
CA ARG A 482 4.99 -21.49 -1.78
C ARG A 482 5.78 -20.21 -1.55
N ALA A 483 5.43 -19.45 -0.50
CA ALA A 483 6.00 -18.12 -0.26
C ALA A 483 5.85 -17.15 -1.46
N GLY A 484 4.76 -17.29 -2.22
CA GLY A 484 4.54 -16.61 -3.49
C GLY A 484 4.34 -17.60 -4.64
N GLN A 485 3.97 -17.07 -5.81
CA GLN A 485 3.90 -17.87 -7.04
C GLN A 485 5.32 -18.26 -7.48
N ILE A 486 5.51 -19.54 -7.80
CA ILE A 486 6.76 -20.09 -8.29
C ILE A 486 6.77 -20.02 -9.83
N PRO A 487 7.82 -19.44 -10.45
CA PRO A 487 7.96 -19.46 -11.90
C PRO A 487 8.01 -20.88 -12.47
N ARG A 488 7.41 -21.07 -13.64
CA ARG A 488 7.40 -22.35 -14.38
C ARG A 488 7.83 -22.15 -15.84
N SER A 489 8.33 -23.22 -16.46
CA SER A 489 8.63 -23.26 -17.89
C SER A 489 7.67 -24.25 -18.56
N GLY A 490 6.62 -23.74 -19.19
CA GLY A 490 5.50 -24.57 -19.65
C GLY A 490 4.92 -25.39 -18.50
N ASN A 491 4.96 -26.71 -18.63
CA ASN A 491 4.41 -27.65 -17.65
C ASN A 491 5.45 -28.13 -16.62
N LYS A 492 6.63 -27.52 -16.57
CA LYS A 492 7.74 -27.93 -15.68
C LYS A 492 8.00 -26.88 -14.60
N VAL A 493 8.20 -27.34 -13.38
CA VAL A 493 8.50 -26.48 -12.22
C VAL A 493 9.59 -27.11 -11.34
N SER A 494 10.62 -26.34 -11.01
CA SER A 494 11.70 -26.77 -10.11
C SER A 494 11.30 -26.52 -8.68
N LEU A 495 11.10 -27.58 -7.89
CA LEU A 495 10.62 -27.51 -6.51
C LEU A 495 11.64 -28.15 -5.58
N PRO A 496 12.09 -27.45 -4.52
CA PRO A 496 12.65 -28.09 -3.35
C PRO A 496 11.67 -29.09 -2.71
N ALA A 497 12.18 -29.98 -1.87
CA ALA A 497 11.30 -30.78 -1.02
C ALA A 497 10.44 -29.87 -0.12
N GLY A 498 9.16 -30.20 0.04
CA GLY A 498 8.24 -29.46 0.90
C GLY A 498 6.80 -29.45 0.43
N GLU A 499 6.00 -28.62 1.08
CA GLU A 499 4.58 -28.46 0.82
C GLU A 499 4.29 -27.29 -0.13
N TYR A 500 3.33 -27.50 -1.03
CA TYR A 500 2.97 -26.58 -2.09
C TYR A 500 1.45 -26.55 -2.31
N VAL A 501 0.99 -25.46 -2.92
CA VAL A 501 -0.37 -25.33 -3.44
C VAL A 501 -0.32 -25.23 -4.96
N LEU A 502 -1.16 -26.02 -5.63
CA LEU A 502 -1.46 -25.88 -7.05
C LEU A 502 -2.81 -25.16 -7.20
N ALA A 503 -2.82 -24.00 -7.85
CA ALA A 503 -4.05 -23.35 -8.28
C ALA A 503 -4.32 -23.73 -9.74
N VAL A 504 -5.46 -24.37 -9.99
CA VAL A 504 -5.89 -24.81 -11.32
C VAL A 504 -7.09 -23.96 -11.76
N THR A 505 -7.09 -23.53 -13.01
CA THR A 505 -8.12 -22.66 -13.58
C THR A 505 -8.52 -23.11 -14.97
N ASP A 506 -9.72 -22.70 -15.40
CA ASP A 506 -10.14 -22.75 -16.80
C ASP A 506 -10.08 -21.33 -17.38
N LEU A 507 -9.12 -21.08 -18.27
CA LEU A 507 -8.91 -19.76 -18.88
C LEU A 507 -10.10 -19.30 -19.72
N ASN A 508 -10.94 -20.23 -20.20
CA ASN A 508 -12.15 -19.89 -20.94
C ASN A 508 -13.36 -19.62 -20.02
N SER A 509 -13.26 -19.94 -18.72
CA SER A 509 -14.36 -19.81 -17.75
C SER A 509 -15.64 -20.51 -18.22
N SER A 510 -15.52 -21.77 -18.62
CA SER A 510 -16.53 -22.56 -19.35
C SER A 510 -17.63 -23.15 -18.47
N GLY A 511 -17.96 -22.52 -17.34
CA GLY A 511 -18.94 -23.03 -16.38
C GLY A 511 -18.32 -23.88 -15.27
N ALA A 512 -19.08 -24.88 -14.81
CA ALA A 512 -18.62 -25.83 -13.79
C ALA A 512 -18.00 -27.06 -14.46
N ASN A 513 -16.70 -27.29 -14.22
CA ASN A 513 -15.95 -28.37 -14.87
C ASN A 513 -14.88 -28.93 -13.92
N CYS A 514 -14.51 -30.20 -14.09
CA CYS A 514 -13.38 -30.81 -13.38
C CYS A 514 -12.22 -31.06 -14.34
N ILE A 515 -11.04 -30.63 -13.92
CA ILE A 515 -9.77 -30.75 -14.64
C ILE A 515 -8.95 -31.85 -13.95
N SER A 516 -8.52 -32.83 -14.73
CA SER A 516 -7.59 -33.86 -14.27
C SER A 516 -6.19 -33.28 -14.11
N VAL A 517 -5.55 -33.60 -12.99
CA VAL A 517 -4.22 -33.12 -12.62
C VAL A 517 -3.30 -34.31 -12.39
N ALA A 518 -2.11 -34.28 -12.98
CA ALA A 518 -1.02 -35.20 -12.71
C ALA A 518 0.25 -34.43 -12.33
N ILE A 519 0.91 -34.81 -11.24
CA ILE A 519 2.20 -34.25 -10.82
C ILE A 519 3.23 -35.38 -10.85
N GLN A 520 4.23 -35.29 -11.72
CA GLN A 520 5.19 -36.36 -12.02
C GLN A 520 6.62 -36.01 -11.68
#